data_AF-A0A4R6TAN1-F1
#
_entry.id   AF-A0A4R6TAN1-F1
#
_cell.length_a   1.000
_cell.length_b   1.000
_cell.length_c   1.000
_cell.angle_alpha   90.00
_cell.angle_beta   90.00
_cell.angle_gamma   90.00
#
_symmetry.space_group_name_H-M   'P 1'
#
loop_
_entity.id
_entity.type
_entity.pdbx_description
1 polymer ?
#
loop_
_entity_poly.entity_id
_entity_poly.type
_entity_poly.pdbx_seq_one_letter_code
_entity_poly.pdbx_strand_id
1 'polypeptide(L)' 'MKKQILTLGKVLNKAEQIHINGGRKMCDTNKDGKCEDNGPHCAEVYCSFEIDF' A
#
# COMPACT_ATOMS: atom_id res chain seq x y z
N MET A 1 -3.26 -8.80 17.58
CA MET A 1 -4.53 -8.15 17.99
C MET A 1 -5.29 -7.75 16.74
N LYS A 2 -6.48 -8.33 16.49
CA LYS A 2 -7.32 -7.96 15.33
C LYS A 2 -7.83 -6.54 15.56
N LYS A 3 -7.34 -5.56 14.80
CA LYS A 3 -7.92 -4.21 14.77
C LYS A 3 -9.25 -4.31 14.02
N GLN A 4 -10.32 -4.69 14.72
CA GLN A 4 -11.67 -4.50 14.19
C GLN A 4 -11.94 -3.01 14.15
N ILE A 5 -11.90 -2.44 12.95
CA ILE A 5 -12.25 -1.05 12.73
C ILE A 5 -13.75 -0.94 12.99
N LEU A 6 -14.10 -0.31 14.11
CA LEU A 6 -15.44 0.16 14.40
C LEU A 6 -15.78 1.28 13.43
N THR A 7 -16.19 0.94 12.20
CA THR A 7 -16.85 1.91 11.32
C THR A 7 -18.28 2.12 11.81
N LEU A 8 -18.46 3.05 12.75
CA LEU A 8 -19.77 3.61 13.12
C LEU A 8 -20.38 4.37 11.92
N GLY A 9 -20.82 3.67 10.87
CA GLY A 9 -21.58 4.24 9.75
C GLY A 9 -20.86 5.27 8.86
N LYS A 10 -19.59 5.62 9.13
CA LYS A 10 -18.79 6.50 8.26
C LYS A 10 -18.26 5.72 7.07
N VAL A 11 -18.68 6.09 5.87
CA VAL A 11 -18.06 5.69 4.62
C VAL A 11 -16.67 6.32 4.58
N LEU A 12 -15.64 5.51 4.84
CA LEU A 12 -14.24 5.92 4.73
C LEU A 12 -13.93 6.22 3.28
N ASN A 13 -13.23 7.32 3.03
CA ASN A 13 -12.72 7.61 1.70
C ASN A 13 -11.61 6.58 1.35
N LYS A 14 -11.32 6.39 0.06
CA LYS A 14 -10.33 5.41 -0.40
C LYS A 14 -8.95 5.58 0.27
N ALA A 15 -8.54 6.81 0.56
CA ALA A 15 -7.25 7.11 1.20
C ALA A 15 -7.19 6.59 2.65
N GLU A 16 -8.28 6.73 3.40
CA GLU A 16 -8.38 6.21 4.76
C GLU A 16 -8.50 4.68 4.79
N GLN A 17 -9.17 4.08 3.81
CA GLN A 17 -9.25 2.61 3.69
C GLN A 17 -7.87 1.98 3.46
N ILE A 18 -6.95 2.65 2.75
CA ILE A 18 -5.58 2.17 2.54
C ILE A 18 -4.84 2.02 3.88
N HIS A 19 -4.97 2.99 4.78
CA HIS A 19 -4.30 2.97 6.08
C HIS A 19 -4.86 1.89 7.01
N ILE A 20 -6.13 1.53 6.81
CA ILE A 20 -6.87 0.60 7.65
C ILE A 20 -6.68 -0.86 7.22
N ASN A 21 -6.74 -1.13 5.91
CA ASN A 21 -6.65 -2.48 5.36
C ASN A 21 -5.21 -2.96 5.13
N GLY A 22 -4.20 -2.17 5.52
CA GLY A 22 -2.80 -2.46 5.20
C GLY A 22 -2.52 -2.31 3.71
N GLY A 23 -3.23 -1.39 3.05
CA GLY A 23 -3.12 -1.13 1.62
C GLY A 23 -1.66 -0.88 1.26
N ARG A 24 -1.20 -1.64 0.27
CA ARG A 24 0.17 -1.57 -0.21
C ARG A 24 0.52 -0.11 -0.58
N LYS A 25 1.71 0.32 -0.18
CA LYS A 25 2.26 1.66 -0.42
C LYS A 25 2.58 1.81 -1.90
N MET A 26 2.23 2.95 -2.49
CA MET A 26 2.74 3.31 -3.82
C MET A 26 4.24 3.63 -3.67
N CYS A 27 5.07 2.76 -4.23
CA CYS A 27 6.53 2.80 -4.14
C CYS A 27 7.21 3.27 -5.41
N ASP A 28 6.47 3.42 -6.52
CA ASP A 28 6.81 4.30 -7.63
C ASP A 28 5.84 5.48 -7.61
N THR A 29 6.25 6.54 -6.91
CA THR A 29 5.40 7.70 -6.67
C THR A 29 5.20 8.52 -7.95
N ASN A 30 6.21 8.52 -8.82
CA ASN A 30 6.27 9.35 -10.03
C ASN A 30 5.78 8.63 -11.29
N LYS A 31 5.51 7.33 -11.21
CA LYS A 31 5.14 6.44 -12.31
C LYS A 31 6.19 6.42 -13.43
N ASP A 32 7.46 6.57 -13.08
CA ASP A 32 8.58 6.59 -14.04
C ASP A 32 9.23 5.20 -14.20
N GLY A 33 8.70 4.19 -13.51
CA GLY A 33 9.22 2.83 -13.49
C GLY A 33 10.40 2.64 -12.55
N LYS A 34 10.74 3.64 -11.71
CA LYS A 34 11.76 3.53 -10.67
C LYS A 34 11.08 3.47 -9.30
N CYS A 35 11.46 2.47 -8.53
CA CYS A 35 10.97 2.31 -7.17
C CYS A 35 11.79 3.18 -6.22
N GLU A 36 11.17 4.13 -5.54
CA GLU A 36 11.81 4.88 -4.44
C GLU A 36 11.92 4.04 -3.15
N ASP A 37 11.20 2.92 -3.09
CA ASP A 37 11.17 1.96 -2.00
C ASP A 37 10.89 0.56 -2.58
N ASN A 38 11.47 -0.49 -1.99
CA ASN A 38 11.26 -1.87 -2.45
C ASN A 38 10.82 -2.76 -1.29
N GLY A 39 9.92 -3.70 -1.57
CA GLY A 39 9.51 -4.74 -0.65
C GLY A 39 8.04 -5.12 -0.73
N PRO A 40 7.62 -6.16 0.01
CA PRO A 40 6.26 -6.72 -0.08
C PRO A 40 5.16 -5.74 0.38
N HIS A 41 5.53 -4.63 1.00
CA HIS A 41 4.64 -3.53 1.34
C HIS A 41 4.28 -2.65 0.13
N CYS A 42 4.96 -2.77 -1.01
CA CYS A 42 4.72 -1.97 -2.21
C CYS A 42 3.52 -2.43 -3.03
N ALA A 43 2.80 -1.50 -3.65
CA ALA A 43 1.62 -1.76 -4.46
C ALA A 43 2.02 -2.27 -5.84
N GLU A 44 3.11 -1.71 -6.36
CA GLU A 44 3.73 -2.07 -7.61
C GLU A 44 4.44 -3.42 -7.49
N VAL A 45 4.07 -4.35 -8.36
CA VAL A 45 4.64 -5.71 -8.37
C VAL A 45 6.16 -5.66 -8.61
N TYR A 46 6.63 -4.81 -9.52
CA TYR A 46 8.06 -4.66 -9.83
C TYR A 46 8.85 -3.96 -8.70
N CYS A 47 8.19 -3.24 -7.80
CA CYS A 47 8.79 -2.75 -6.54
C CYS A 47 8.62 -3.75 -5.39
N SER A 48 7.74 -4.76 -5.53
CA SER A 48 7.49 -5.77 -4.50
C SER A 48 8.48 -6.92 -4.53
N PHE A 49 8.98 -7.22 -5.72
CA PHE A 49 9.99 -8.24 -5.95
C PHE A 49 11.29 -7.51 -6.27
N GLU A 50 12.18 -7.35 -5.27
CA GLU A 50 13.60 -7.19 -5.58
C GLU A 50 14.03 -8.46 -6.29
N ILE A 51 13.99 -8.44 -7.63
CA ILE A 51 14.66 -9.47 -8.40
C ILE A 51 16.12 -9.03 -8.41
N ASP A 52 16.85 -9.41 -7.36
CA ASP A 52 18.30 -9.59 -7.45
C ASP A 52 18.55 -10.56 -8.61
N PHE A 53 19.05 -10.05 -9.73
CA PHE A 53 19.55 -10.84 -10.85
C PHE A 53 21.07 -10.74 -10.90
#